data_AF-A0A7V0T7V4-F1
#
_entry.id   AF-A0A7V0T7V4-F1
#
_cell.length_a   1.000
_cell.length_b   1.000
_cell.length_c   1.000
_cell.angle_alpha   90.00
_cell.angle_beta   90.00
_cell.angle_gamma   90.00
#
_symmetry.space_group_name_H-M   'P 1'
#
loop_
_entity.id
_entity.type
_entity.pdbx_description
1 polymer ?
#
loop_
_entity_poly.entity_id
_entity_poly.type
_entity_poly.pdbx_seq_one_letter_code
_entity_poly.pdbx_strand_id
1 'polypeptide(L)'
;MLWFDWMTLGIVLVVAVVETIRARNSGGFGQALFDALGLVIAALGSTWLAGPIADTLGAAKWVITLVAFAILAVGALAGARTVFSAFEWSSDSFDGGLSFLFGVACGWVIANMVLRIIVLKQGDIGEVAMMMPNAPVAREVFQFRTWNILMNRFFKLNLGPRIDLDVG
;
A
#
# COMPACT_ATOMS: atom_id res chain seq x y z
N MET A 1 11.50 9.76 17.12
CA MET A 1 10.71 9.13 16.03
C MET A 1 9.29 8.96 16.53
N LEU A 2 8.31 9.38 15.73
CA LEU A 2 6.89 9.37 16.13
C LEU A 2 6.33 7.94 16.10
N TRP A 3 5.31 7.64 16.89
CA TRP A 3 4.78 6.27 17.02
C TRP A 3 4.28 5.70 15.68
N PHE A 4 3.75 6.56 14.81
CA PHE A 4 3.23 6.17 13.51
C PHE A 4 4.34 5.92 12.46
N ASP A 5 5.56 6.45 12.63
CA ASP A 5 6.73 6.02 11.83
C ASP A 5 7.07 4.56 12.16
N TRP A 6 7.12 4.21 13.44
CA TRP A 6 7.39 2.84 13.90
C TRP A 6 6.29 1.87 13.48
N MET A 7 5.04 2.30 13.56
CA MET A 7 3.91 1.51 13.04
C MET A 7 4.07 1.25 11.54
N THR A 8 4.40 2.27 10.76
CA THR A 8 4.58 2.16 9.30
C THR A 8 5.72 1.20 8.97
N LEU A 9 6.89 1.36 9.61
CA LEU A 9 8.02 0.44 9.46
C LEU A 9 7.67 -0.98 9.90
N GLY A 10 6.97 -1.13 11.01
CA GLY A 10 6.53 -2.42 11.53
C GLY A 10 5.63 -3.15 10.56
N ILE A 11 4.63 -2.47 9.98
CA ILE A 11 3.75 -3.05 8.95
C ILE A 11 4.57 -3.50 7.74
N VAL A 12 5.44 -2.62 7.22
CA VAL A 12 6.27 -2.93 6.05
C VAL A 12 7.13 -4.17 6.30
N LEU A 13 7.82 -4.21 7.44
CA LEU A 13 8.70 -5.31 7.80
C LEU A 13 7.93 -6.63 7.98
N VAL A 14 6.83 -6.61 8.73
CA VAL A 14 6.02 -7.81 9.00
C VAL A 14 5.48 -8.38 7.70
N VAL A 15 4.90 -7.54 6.83
CA VAL A 15 4.36 -7.99 5.54
C VAL A 15 5.48 -8.51 4.64
N ALA A 16 6.62 -7.84 4.57
CA ALA A 16 7.76 -8.31 3.77
C ALA A 16 8.25 -9.69 4.20
N VAL A 17 8.35 -9.93 5.52
CA VAL A 17 8.73 -11.24 6.07
C VAL A 17 7.67 -12.30 5.74
N VAL A 18 6.39 -11.99 5.92
CA VAL A 18 5.29 -12.91 5.62
C VAL A 18 5.29 -13.31 4.14
N GLU A 19 5.42 -12.34 3.22
CA GLU A 19 5.47 -12.62 1.78
C GLU A 19 6.71 -13.43 1.39
N THR A 20 7.85 -13.18 2.02
CA THR A 20 9.08 -13.96 1.79
C THR A 20 8.89 -15.43 2.22
N ILE A 21 8.28 -15.65 3.38
CA ILE A 21 7.99 -17.01 3.87
C ILE A 21 6.97 -17.70 2.97
N ARG A 22 5.91 -16.99 2.55
CA ARG A 22 4.89 -17.52 1.63
C ARG A 22 5.50 -17.93 0.30
N ALA A 23 6.29 -17.07 -0.32
CA ALA A 23 6.92 -17.35 -1.61
C ALA A 23 7.88 -18.53 -1.58
N ARG A 24 8.62 -18.72 -0.48
CA ARG A 24 9.47 -19.90 -0.28
C ARG A 24 8.66 -21.19 -0.22
N ASN A 25 7.44 -21.14 0.31
CA ASN A 25 6.54 -22.29 0.40
C ASN A 25 5.74 -22.51 -0.90
N SER A 26 5.43 -21.45 -1.66
CA SER A 26 4.66 -21.52 -2.91
C SER A 26 5.53 -21.65 -4.17
N GLY A 27 6.87 -21.66 -4.02
CA GLY A 27 7.81 -21.99 -5.09
C GLY A 27 8.08 -20.87 -6.10
N GLY A 28 7.89 -19.59 -5.72
CA GLY A 28 8.16 -18.50 -6.67
C GLY A 28 7.90 -17.09 -6.13
N PHE A 29 8.69 -16.13 -6.61
CA PHE A 29 8.45 -14.71 -6.34
C PHE A 29 7.19 -14.15 -7.03
N GLY A 30 6.70 -14.85 -8.07
CA GLY A 30 5.55 -14.42 -8.85
C GLY A 30 4.31 -14.17 -7.99
N GLN A 31 4.08 -14.99 -6.95
CA GLN A 31 2.97 -14.78 -6.03
C GLN A 31 3.07 -13.41 -5.32
N ALA A 32 4.24 -13.07 -4.79
CA ALA A 32 4.45 -11.80 -4.09
C ALA A 32 4.31 -10.60 -5.05
N LEU A 33 4.77 -10.74 -6.30
CA LEU A 33 4.56 -9.74 -7.35
C LEU A 33 3.07 -9.51 -7.63
N PHE A 34 2.30 -10.57 -7.85
CA PHE A 34 0.87 -10.44 -8.13
C PHE A 34 0.09 -9.95 -6.91
N ASP A 35 0.46 -10.34 -5.70
CA ASP A 35 -0.10 -9.83 -4.45
C ASP A 35 0.16 -8.32 -4.33
N ALA A 36 1.37 -7.85 -4.66
CA ALA A 36 1.71 -6.43 -4.66
C ALA A 36 0.87 -5.63 -5.67
N LEU A 37 0.78 -6.11 -6.91
CA LEU A 37 -0.04 -5.48 -7.95
C LEU A 37 -1.52 -5.45 -7.56
N GLY A 38 -2.04 -6.56 -7.03
CA GLY A 38 -3.40 -6.67 -6.54
C GLY A 38 -3.70 -5.67 -5.42
N LEU A 39 -2.80 -5.53 -4.45
CA LEU A 39 -2.93 -4.56 -3.37
C LEU A 39 -2.89 -3.12 -3.88
N VAL A 40 -2.04 -2.79 -4.85
CA VAL A 40 -2.02 -1.46 -5.48
C VAL A 40 -3.37 -1.16 -6.14
N ILE A 41 -3.91 -2.10 -6.92
CA ILE A 41 -5.21 -1.96 -7.58
C ILE A 41 -6.32 -1.80 -6.52
N ALA A 42 -6.29 -2.58 -5.44
CA ALA A 42 -7.25 -2.48 -4.35
C ALA A 42 -7.19 -1.12 -3.63
N ALA A 43 -5.98 -0.61 -3.37
CA ALA A 43 -5.77 0.70 -2.77
C ALA A 43 -6.32 1.82 -3.68
N LEU A 44 -5.97 1.82 -4.96
CA LEU A 44 -6.48 2.79 -5.94
C LEU A 44 -8.00 2.69 -6.09
N GLY A 45 -8.54 1.49 -6.24
CA GLY A 45 -9.98 1.26 -6.36
C GLY A 45 -10.75 1.72 -5.13
N SER A 46 -10.26 1.39 -3.92
CA SER A 46 -10.91 1.81 -2.68
C SER A 46 -10.92 3.33 -2.50
N THR A 47 -9.83 4.02 -2.87
CA THR A 47 -9.75 5.48 -2.75
C THR A 47 -10.63 6.20 -3.77
N TRP A 48 -10.76 5.65 -4.98
CA TRP A 48 -11.63 6.20 -6.02
C TRP A 48 -13.12 5.98 -5.71
N LEU A 49 -13.48 4.80 -5.23
CA LEU A 49 -14.87 4.44 -4.93
C LEU A 49 -15.38 5.02 -3.60
N ALA A 50 -14.50 5.31 -2.65
CA ALA A 50 -14.93 5.67 -1.30
C ALA A 50 -15.73 6.98 -1.21
N GLY A 51 -15.45 7.97 -2.07
CA GLY A 51 -16.22 9.22 -2.11
C GLY A 51 -17.68 8.99 -2.53
N PRO A 52 -17.92 8.54 -3.77
CA PRO A 52 -19.28 8.31 -4.27
C PRO A 52 -20.11 7.36 -3.38
N ILE A 53 -19.50 6.31 -2.84
CA ILE A 53 -20.20 5.36 -1.96
C ILE A 53 -20.52 6.00 -0.60
N ALA A 54 -19.61 6.80 -0.03
CA ALA A 54 -19.87 7.49 1.22
C ALA A 54 -21.03 8.49 1.08
N ASP A 55 -21.05 9.26 -0.01
CA ASP A 55 -22.08 10.27 -0.27
C ASP A 55 -23.46 9.63 -0.49
N THR A 56 -23.52 8.49 -1.19
CA THR A 56 -24.78 7.77 -1.44
C THR A 56 -25.32 7.04 -0.21
N LEU A 57 -24.46 6.52 0.66
CA LEU A 57 -24.86 5.79 1.88
C LEU A 57 -24.96 6.67 3.13
N GLY A 58 -24.53 7.94 3.06
CA GLY A 58 -24.44 8.82 4.24
C GLY A 58 -23.44 8.33 5.29
N ALA A 59 -22.43 7.56 4.87
CA ALA A 59 -21.45 6.94 5.75
C ALA A 59 -20.15 7.77 5.81
N ALA A 60 -19.39 7.64 6.89
CA ALA A 60 -18.10 8.30 6.98
C ALA A 60 -17.10 7.74 5.95
N LYS A 61 -16.45 8.62 5.19
CA LYS A 61 -15.53 8.25 4.10
C LYS A 61 -14.44 7.27 4.53
N TRP A 62 -13.87 7.43 5.74
CA TRP A 62 -12.84 6.53 6.27
C TRP A 62 -13.35 5.09 6.46
N VAL A 63 -14.63 4.92 6.84
CA VAL A 63 -15.26 3.59 6.99
C VAL A 63 -15.37 2.93 5.62
N ILE A 64 -15.87 3.68 4.62
CA ILE A 64 -16.03 3.16 3.26
C ILE A 64 -14.67 2.82 2.66
N THR A 65 -13.65 3.67 2.83
CA THR A 65 -12.29 3.37 2.36
C THR A 65 -11.76 2.08 2.99
N LEU A 66 -11.94 1.88 4.31
CA LEU A 66 -11.51 0.67 5.01
C LEU A 66 -12.22 -0.58 4.47
N VAL A 67 -13.55 -0.54 4.37
CA VAL A 67 -14.36 -1.68 3.93
C VAL A 67 -14.09 -2.01 2.46
N ALA A 68 -14.07 -1.00 1.59
CA ALA A 68 -13.78 -1.19 0.17
C ALA A 68 -12.36 -1.74 -0.04
N PHE A 69 -11.37 -1.23 0.69
CA PHE A 69 -10.00 -1.76 0.63
C PHE A 69 -9.95 -3.21 1.08
N ALA A 70 -10.57 -3.56 2.20
CA ALA A 70 -10.59 -4.95 2.68
C ALA A 70 -11.22 -5.92 1.67
N ILE A 71 -12.37 -5.55 1.10
CA ILE A 71 -13.06 -6.38 0.10
C ILE A 71 -12.22 -6.52 -1.17
N LEU A 72 -11.73 -5.40 -1.71
CA LEU A 72 -10.94 -5.41 -2.94
C LEU A 72 -9.59 -6.11 -2.74
N ALA A 73 -8.94 -5.95 -1.59
CA ALA A 73 -7.68 -6.61 -1.29
C ALA A 73 -7.87 -8.13 -1.21
N VAL A 74 -8.90 -8.62 -0.50
CA VAL A 74 -9.19 -10.06 -0.45
C VAL A 74 -9.48 -10.61 -1.86
N GLY A 75 -10.29 -9.91 -2.65
CA GLY A 75 -10.58 -10.28 -4.04
C GLY A 75 -9.31 -10.29 -4.91
N ALA A 76 -8.46 -9.27 -4.77
CA ALA A 76 -7.24 -9.15 -5.54
C ALA A 76 -6.20 -10.23 -5.17
N LEU A 77 -6.06 -10.58 -3.89
CA LEU A 77 -5.18 -11.67 -3.44
C LEU A 77 -5.67 -13.04 -3.93
N ALA A 78 -7.00 -13.27 -3.93
CA ALA A 78 -7.57 -14.48 -4.52
C ALA A 78 -7.32 -14.55 -6.04
N GLY A 79 -7.47 -13.42 -6.74
CA GLY A 79 -7.14 -13.28 -8.16
C GLY A 79 -5.65 -13.52 -8.43
N ALA A 80 -4.77 -12.90 -7.64
CA ALA A 80 -3.32 -13.04 -7.73
C ALA A 80 -2.88 -14.51 -7.61
N ARG A 81 -3.48 -15.27 -6.68
CA ARG A 81 -3.25 -16.71 -6.56
C ARG A 81 -3.65 -17.49 -7.81
N THR A 82 -4.78 -17.14 -8.42
CA THR A 82 -5.27 -17.78 -9.65
C THR A 82 -4.33 -17.49 -10.82
N VAL A 83 -3.91 -16.22 -10.95
CA VAL A 83 -2.94 -15.79 -11.98
C VAL A 83 -1.60 -16.50 -11.77
N PHE A 84 -1.09 -16.54 -10.53
CA PHE A 84 0.16 -17.23 -10.22
C PHE A 84 0.11 -18.71 -10.59
N SER A 85 -1.00 -19.42 -10.27
CA SER A 85 -1.15 -20.83 -10.65
C SER A 85 -1.20 -21.08 -12.16
N ALA A 86 -1.50 -20.06 -12.96
CA ALA A 86 -1.50 -20.17 -14.42
C ALA A 86 -0.11 -19.91 -15.04
N PHE A 87 0.71 -19.06 -14.43
CA PHE A 87 2.01 -18.63 -14.97
C PHE A 87 3.23 -19.25 -14.28
N GLU A 88 3.10 -19.65 -13.01
CA GLU A 88 4.14 -20.30 -12.20
C GLU A 88 5.50 -19.58 -12.24
N TRP A 89 5.47 -18.24 -12.17
CA TRP A 89 6.68 -17.44 -12.40
C TRP A 89 7.67 -17.54 -11.22
N SER A 90 8.84 -18.11 -11.48
CA SER A 90 9.94 -18.28 -10.54
C SER A 90 11.28 -17.91 -11.19
N SER A 91 12.23 -17.53 -10.34
CA SER A 91 13.64 -17.25 -10.68
C SER A 91 14.61 -18.20 -9.96
N ASP A 92 14.09 -19.24 -9.27
CA ASP A 92 14.76 -20.21 -8.41
C ASP A 92 15.72 -19.57 -7.39
N SER A 93 16.90 -19.16 -7.87
CA SER A 93 18.00 -18.56 -7.12
C SER A 93 17.66 -17.21 -6.46
N PHE A 94 16.79 -16.41 -7.09
CA PHE A 94 16.47 -15.05 -6.63
C PHE A 94 15.11 -14.92 -5.95
N ASP A 95 14.38 -16.02 -5.78
CA ASP A 95 13.00 -15.99 -5.31
C ASP A 95 12.86 -15.37 -3.93
N GLY A 96 13.73 -15.72 -2.98
CA GLY A 96 13.69 -15.13 -1.64
C GLY A 96 13.91 -13.61 -1.65
N GLY A 97 14.87 -13.14 -2.45
CA GLY A 97 15.19 -11.71 -2.55
C GLY A 97 14.08 -10.91 -3.24
N LEU A 98 13.58 -11.40 -4.37
CA LEU A 98 12.49 -10.75 -5.11
C LEU A 98 11.18 -10.76 -4.30
N SER A 99 10.89 -11.85 -3.59
CA SER A 99 9.71 -11.94 -2.74
C SER A 99 9.78 -10.98 -1.56
N PHE A 100 10.97 -10.78 -0.98
CA PHE A 100 11.17 -9.75 0.02
C PHE A 100 10.92 -8.35 -0.55
N LEU A 101 11.45 -8.05 -1.73
CA LEU A 101 11.23 -6.75 -2.39
C LEU A 101 9.76 -6.49 -2.70
N PHE A 102 9.05 -7.46 -3.28
CA PHE A 102 7.62 -7.33 -3.52
C PHE A 102 6.80 -7.33 -2.22
N GLY A 103 7.24 -8.05 -1.21
CA GLY A 103 6.67 -7.99 0.13
C GLY A 103 6.81 -6.62 0.79
N VAL A 104 7.95 -5.93 0.59
CA VAL A 104 8.12 -4.53 0.98
C VAL A 104 7.10 -3.65 0.25
N ALA A 105 6.88 -3.85 -1.05
CA ALA A 105 5.86 -3.12 -1.80
C ALA A 105 4.45 -3.38 -1.27
N CYS A 106 4.08 -4.64 -0.97
CA CYS A 106 2.80 -4.99 -0.32
C CYS A 106 2.64 -4.25 1.01
N GLY A 107 3.66 -4.33 1.87
CA GLY A 107 3.66 -3.70 3.18
C GLY A 107 3.55 -2.19 3.09
N TRP A 108 4.18 -1.58 2.09
CA TRP A 108 4.12 -0.15 1.82
C TRP A 108 2.71 0.30 1.42
N VAL A 109 2.03 -0.46 0.57
CA VAL A 109 0.64 -0.18 0.18
C VAL A 109 -0.30 -0.31 1.38
N ILE A 110 -0.15 -1.35 2.18
CA ILE A 110 -0.97 -1.55 3.39
C ILE A 110 -0.72 -0.41 4.39
N ALA A 111 0.54 -0.06 4.64
CA ALA A 111 0.89 1.03 5.53
C ALA A 111 0.37 2.39 5.03
N ASN A 112 0.40 2.64 3.71
CA ASN A 112 -0.21 3.82 3.11
C ASN A 112 -1.71 3.88 3.41
N MET A 113 -2.43 2.77 3.20
CA MET A 113 -3.87 2.72 3.43
C MET A 113 -4.22 2.89 4.91
N VAL A 114 -3.45 2.31 5.82
CA VAL A 114 -3.61 2.51 7.27
C VAL A 114 -3.43 3.98 7.63
N LEU A 115 -2.34 4.62 7.20
CA LEU A 115 -2.11 6.05 7.45
C LEU A 115 -3.23 6.92 6.87
N ARG A 116 -3.67 6.62 5.64
CA ARG A 116 -4.78 7.33 4.98
C ARG A 116 -6.08 7.23 5.75
N ILE A 117 -6.43 6.05 6.25
CA ILE A 117 -7.64 5.85 7.05
C ILE A 117 -7.54 6.62 8.37
N ILE A 118 -6.37 6.62 9.02
CA ILE A 118 -6.14 7.39 10.26
C ILE A 118 -6.30 8.89 10.00
N VAL A 119 -5.69 9.42 8.94
CA VAL A 119 -5.81 10.84 8.57
C VAL A 119 -7.26 11.20 8.23
N LEU A 120 -7.96 10.37 7.44
CA LEU A 120 -9.38 10.59 7.13
C LEU A 120 -10.28 10.54 8.38
N LYS A 121 -9.90 9.76 9.39
CA LYS A 121 -10.65 9.66 10.65
C LYS A 121 -10.39 10.87 11.56
N GLN A 122 -9.14 11.33 11.65
CA GLN A 122 -8.77 12.46 12.51
C GLN A 122 -9.05 13.83 11.88
N GLY A 123 -9.15 13.89 10.55
CA GLY A 123 -9.23 15.13 9.78
C GLY A 123 -7.86 15.81 9.63
N ASP A 124 -7.84 16.91 8.88
CA ASP A 124 -6.59 17.62 8.51
C ASP A 124 -5.89 18.29 9.69
N ILE A 125 -6.60 18.51 10.79
CA ILE A 125 -6.08 19.05 12.06
C ILE A 125 -5.71 17.95 13.07
N GLY A 126 -5.72 16.68 12.64
CA GLY A 126 -5.36 15.54 13.47
C GLY A 126 -3.88 15.51 13.84
N GLU A 127 -3.55 14.90 14.98
CA GLU A 127 -2.16 14.72 15.45
C GLU A 127 -1.27 14.10 14.35
N VAL A 128 -1.75 13.06 13.67
CA VAL A 128 -0.98 12.37 12.63
C VAL A 128 -0.80 13.23 11.39
N ALA A 129 -1.80 14.01 11.00
CA ALA A 129 -1.73 14.91 9.86
C ALA A 129 -0.73 16.06 10.12
N MET A 130 -0.84 16.71 11.29
CA MET A 130 0.05 17.83 11.68
C MET A 130 1.50 17.40 11.90
N MET A 131 1.72 16.18 12.40
CA MET A 131 3.06 15.67 12.69
C MET A 131 3.70 14.94 11.50
N MET A 132 2.96 14.70 10.40
CA MET A 132 3.47 14.04 9.18
C MET A 132 4.76 14.68 8.62
N PRO A 133 4.92 16.02 8.59
CA PRO A 133 6.17 16.65 8.13
C PRO A 133 7.40 16.29 8.98
N ASN A 134 7.21 15.88 10.22
CA ASN A 134 8.28 15.49 11.14
C ASN A 134 8.56 13.97 11.13
N ALA A 135 7.79 13.19 10.36
CA ALA A 135 7.85 11.74 10.30
C ALA A 135 8.35 11.28 8.93
N PRO A 136 9.67 11.09 8.72
CA PRO A 136 10.23 10.85 7.40
C PRO A 136 9.69 9.59 6.72
N VAL A 137 9.50 8.50 7.47
CA VAL A 137 9.04 7.23 6.88
C VAL A 137 7.56 7.29 6.57
N ALA A 138 6.73 7.70 7.52
CA ALA A 138 5.29 7.81 7.33
C ALA A 138 4.96 8.81 6.21
N ARG A 139 5.69 9.93 6.11
CA ARG A 139 5.54 10.89 5.01
C ARG A 139 5.87 10.28 3.66
N GLU A 140 7.02 9.58 3.56
CA GLU A 140 7.41 8.94 2.31
C GLU A 140 6.42 7.84 1.91
N VAL A 141 5.94 7.06 2.88
CA VAL A 141 4.90 6.04 2.63
C VAL A 141 3.57 6.66 2.24
N PHE A 142 3.17 7.76 2.86
CA PHE A 142 1.91 8.43 2.59
C PHE A 142 1.89 9.13 1.22
N GLN A 143 2.98 9.85 0.90
CA GLN A 143 3.08 10.67 -0.31
C GLN A 143 3.66 9.92 -1.51
N PHE A 144 4.32 8.78 -1.28
CA PHE A 144 5.09 8.07 -2.30
C PHE A 144 6.06 9.01 -3.02
N ARG A 145 6.70 9.95 -2.32
CA ARG A 145 7.45 11.04 -2.98
C ARG A 145 8.62 10.46 -3.77
N THR A 146 9.41 9.58 -3.16
CA THR A 146 10.55 8.91 -3.81
C THR A 146 10.08 7.94 -4.89
N TRP A 147 9.01 7.19 -4.64
CA TRP A 147 8.43 6.29 -5.64
C TRP A 147 7.89 7.05 -6.86
N ASN A 148 7.16 8.14 -6.66
CA ASN A 148 6.67 9.01 -7.73
C ASN A 148 7.83 9.70 -8.47
N ILE A 149 8.90 10.11 -7.78
CA ILE A 149 10.10 10.64 -8.44
C ILE A 149 10.76 9.57 -9.32
N LEU A 150 10.91 8.35 -8.81
CA LEU A 150 11.44 7.20 -9.56
C LEU A 150 10.55 6.87 -10.76
N MET A 151 9.26 6.69 -10.55
CA MET A 151 8.29 6.37 -11.61
C MET A 151 8.15 7.50 -12.63
N ASN A 152 8.25 8.76 -12.22
CA ASN A 152 8.24 9.88 -13.16
C ASN A 152 9.55 9.94 -13.97
N ARG A 153 10.69 9.55 -13.37
CA ARG A 153 11.99 9.49 -14.05
C ARG A 153 12.10 8.32 -15.04
N PHE A 154 11.52 7.17 -14.70
CA PHE A 154 11.58 5.96 -15.53
C PHE A 154 10.39 5.81 -16.49
N PHE A 155 9.19 6.21 -16.08
CA PHE A 155 7.94 5.89 -16.77
C PHE A 155 6.95 7.07 -16.92
N LYS A 156 7.26 8.28 -16.42
CA LYS A 156 6.38 9.46 -16.45
C LYS A 156 4.98 9.26 -15.82
N LEU A 157 4.83 8.35 -14.85
CA LEU A 157 3.57 8.06 -14.16
C LEU A 157 3.55 8.67 -12.73
N ASN A 158 2.43 9.28 -12.33
CA ASN A 158 2.19 9.78 -10.96
C ASN A 158 1.07 8.97 -10.28
N LEU A 159 1.37 8.35 -9.14
CA LEU A 159 0.43 7.51 -8.39
C LEU A 159 -0.06 8.16 -7.08
N GLY A 160 0.54 9.28 -6.65
CA GLY A 160 0.16 10.00 -5.43
C GLY A 160 -0.48 11.37 -5.67
N PRO A 161 -1.38 11.84 -4.78
CA PRO A 161 -1.85 13.21 -4.78
C PRO A 161 -0.70 14.17 -4.43
N ARG A 162 -0.55 15.26 -5.19
CA ARG A 162 0.40 16.34 -4.88
C ARG A 162 -0.19 17.25 -3.82
N ILE A 163 0.21 17.05 -2.56
CA ILE A 163 0.03 18.07 -1.52
C ILE A 163 1.36 18.81 -1.44
N ASP A 164 1.36 20.07 -1.86
CA ASP A 164 2.51 20.95 -1.75
C ASP A 164 2.58 21.48 -0.31
N LEU A 165 3.50 20.93 0.49
CA LEU A 165 3.71 21.33 1.88
C LEU A 165 4.78 22.43 2.01
N ASP A 166 5.39 22.87 0.90
CA ASP A 166 6.39 23.94 0.90
C ASP A 166 5.74 25.34 0.76
N VAL A 167 4.40 25.40 0.81
CA VAL A 167 3.60 26.63 0.89
C VAL A 167 2.94 26.70 2.28
N GLY A 168 3.77 26.90 3.30
CA GLY A 168 3.36 27.05 4.70
C GLY A 168 4.48 27.62 5.55
#